data_AF-A0A2Z7BZC9-F1
#
_entry.id   AF-A0A2Z7BZC9-F1
#
_cell.length_a   1.000
_cell.length_b   1.000
_cell.length_c   1.000
_cell.angle_alpha   90.00
_cell.angle_beta   90.00
_cell.angle_gamma   90.00
#
_symmetry.space_group_name_H-M   'P 1'
#
loop_
_entity.id
_entity.type
_entity.pdbx_description
1 polymer ?
#
loop_
_entity_poly.entity_id
_entity_poly.type
_entity_poly.pdbx_seq_one_letter_code
_entity_poly.pdbx_strand_id
1 'polypeptide(L)'
;MSDKAPLMLKCSGFPRAGGKASVKTPELCVCLLVALAFDDIGKVGAAALVLKAGQDSIVKWSLNTTVAPGTDSAYKMMVVKLCYAPVSQKDRGWRKTVDDLKKDKTCQHDIVTSQYSPSSNTYTWTVARDVPTATYFVRSYAENAELVKVAFGQTTDSNKTTNLFQVQAISGRHVSLDISAICFSAFSILSLFGFFFMEKRKAKASQQK
;
A
#
# COMPACT_ATOMS: atom_id res chain seq x y z
N MET A 1 -23.41 -2.43 20.35
CA MET A 1 -21.94 -2.63 20.34
C MET A 1 -21.67 -3.88 19.54
N SER A 2 -21.42 -3.75 18.23
CA SER A 2 -21.18 -4.91 17.36
C SER A 2 -19.68 -5.23 17.39
N ASP A 3 -19.33 -6.41 17.89
CA ASP A 3 -17.99 -6.97 17.85
C ASP A 3 -17.50 -7.04 16.39
N LYS A 4 -16.57 -6.15 16.04
CA LYS A 4 -15.86 -6.19 14.76
C LYS A 4 -14.88 -7.37 14.79
N ALA A 5 -15.20 -8.47 14.11
CA ALA A 5 -14.25 -9.56 13.94
C ALA A 5 -13.09 -9.11 13.01
N PRO A 6 -11.83 -9.03 13.49
CA PRO A 6 -10.71 -8.66 12.63
C PRO A 6 -10.39 -9.81 11.65
N LEU A 7 -10.15 -9.48 10.39
CA LEU A 7 -9.61 -10.45 9.44
C LEU A 7 -8.09 -10.53 9.66
N MET A 8 -7.60 -11.69 10.11
CA MET A 8 -6.19 -11.95 10.33
C MET A 8 -5.49 -12.26 8.99
N LEU A 9 -4.59 -11.40 8.50
CA LEU A 9 -3.60 -11.92 7.54
C LEU A 9 -2.63 -12.80 8.32
N LYS A 10 -2.39 -13.99 7.77
CA LYS A 10 -1.56 -15.03 8.36
C LYS A 10 -0.15 -14.48 8.63
N CYS A 11 0.31 -14.57 9.89
CA CYS A 11 1.70 -14.32 10.25
C CYS A 11 2.58 -15.29 9.46
N SER A 12 3.59 -14.80 8.75
CA SER A 12 4.56 -15.68 8.09
C SER A 12 5.98 -15.32 8.48
N GLY A 13 6.74 -16.37 8.80
CA GLY A 13 8.11 -16.34 9.31
C GLY A 13 8.71 -17.75 9.36
N PHE A 14 8.34 -18.62 8.43
CA PHE A 14 8.85 -20.00 8.35
C PHE A 14 9.90 -20.14 7.24
N PRO A 15 11.14 -20.52 7.58
CA PRO A 15 11.95 -21.40 6.76
C PRO A 15 12.05 -22.78 7.41
N ARG A 16 11.95 -23.83 6.58
CA ARG A 16 12.42 -25.17 6.93
C ARG A 16 13.92 -25.13 7.22
N ALA A 17 14.32 -25.99 8.17
CA ALA A 17 15.64 -26.13 8.75
C ALA A 17 16.82 -26.07 7.77
N GLY A 18 17.91 -25.45 8.24
CA GLY A 18 19.28 -25.74 7.82
C GLY A 18 19.94 -24.69 6.91
N GLY A 19 20.85 -23.89 7.48
CA GLY A 19 21.86 -23.18 6.69
C GLY A 19 22.29 -21.82 7.25
N LYS A 20 23.58 -21.73 7.55
CA LYS A 20 24.44 -20.58 7.93
C LYS A 20 23.88 -19.16 7.74
N ALA A 21 24.12 -18.32 8.75
CA ALA A 21 23.87 -16.89 8.79
C ALA A 21 24.29 -16.17 7.50
N SER A 22 23.27 -15.89 6.70
CA SER A 22 23.26 -14.91 5.62
C SER A 22 22.03 -14.06 5.90
N VAL A 23 22.05 -12.77 5.54
CA VAL A 23 20.93 -11.81 5.62
C VAL A 23 19.80 -12.26 4.65
N LYS A 24 19.31 -13.49 4.82
CA LYS A 24 18.48 -14.27 3.90
C LYS A 24 17.32 -14.96 4.63
N THR A 25 17.32 -14.98 5.96
CA THR A 25 16.23 -15.55 6.78
C THR A 25 15.52 -14.47 7.58
N PRO A 26 14.17 -14.44 7.58
CA PRO A 26 13.41 -13.49 8.38
C PRO A 26 13.53 -13.84 9.87
N GLU A 27 14.19 -12.98 10.65
CA GLU A 27 14.36 -13.16 12.10
C GLU A 27 13.22 -12.52 12.90
N LEU A 28 12.44 -11.64 12.26
CA LEU A 28 11.30 -10.94 12.83
C LEU A 28 10.00 -11.56 12.34
N CYS A 29 9.05 -11.77 13.25
CA CYS A 29 7.68 -12.15 12.94
C CYS A 29 6.83 -10.89 12.74
N VAL A 30 6.16 -10.79 11.59
CA VAL A 30 5.28 -9.66 11.27
C VAL A 30 3.89 -10.20 10.97
N CYS A 31 2.90 -9.61 11.63
CA CYS A 31 1.49 -9.92 11.45
C CYS A 31 0.74 -8.63 11.10
N LEU A 32 -0.07 -8.67 10.06
CA LEU A 32 -0.99 -7.59 9.73
C LEU A 32 -2.41 -8.04 10.09
N LEU A 33 -3.02 -7.35 11.04
CA LEU A 33 -4.45 -7.42 11.28
C LEU A 33 -5.14 -6.28 10.56
N VAL A 34 -6.19 -6.59 9.82
CA VAL A 34 -7.03 -5.56 9.22
C VAL A 34 -8.37 -5.58 9.91
N ALA A 35 -8.71 -4.47 10.55
CA ALA A 35 -10.07 -4.22 11.02
C ALA A 35 -10.90 -3.79 9.81
N LEU A 36 -11.63 -4.72 9.21
CA LEU A 36 -12.60 -4.36 8.18
C LEU A 36 -13.76 -3.61 8.87
N ALA A 37 -14.01 -2.37 8.45
CA ALA A 37 -15.31 -1.76 8.68
C ALA A 37 -16.29 -2.47 7.73
N PHE A 38 -17.25 -3.20 8.29
CA PHE A 38 -18.29 -3.90 7.55
C PHE A 38 -19.26 -2.88 6.92
N ASP A 39 -18.87 -2.26 5.80
CA ASP A 39 -19.78 -1.55 4.90
C ASP A 39 -19.92 -2.22 3.53
N ASP A 40 -19.22 -3.32 3.27
CA ASP A 40 -19.37 -4.14 2.06
C ASP A 40 -19.68 -5.60 2.46
N ILE A 41 -20.93 -5.82 2.87
CA ILE A 41 -21.51 -7.16 3.08
C ILE A 41 -21.62 -7.83 1.71
N GLY A 42 -20.87 -8.92 1.48
CA GLY A 42 -21.30 -9.91 0.49
C GLY A 42 -20.27 -10.57 -0.43
N LYS A 43 -18.96 -10.53 -0.18
CA LYS A 43 -18.04 -11.38 -0.98
C LYS A 43 -16.68 -11.69 -0.34
N VAL A 44 -16.66 -12.39 0.79
CA VAL A 44 -15.43 -13.05 1.27
C VAL A 44 -15.44 -14.51 0.83
N GLY A 45 -15.27 -14.73 -0.48
CA GLY A 45 -14.51 -15.89 -0.96
C GLY A 45 -13.02 -15.57 -0.83
N ALA A 46 -12.13 -16.54 -1.04
CA ALA A 46 -10.67 -16.37 -1.04
C ALA A 46 -10.15 -15.44 -2.16
N ALA A 47 -10.63 -14.19 -2.20
CA ALA A 47 -10.37 -13.17 -3.18
C ALA A 47 -9.81 -11.95 -2.45
N ALA A 48 -8.55 -11.64 -2.76
CA ALA A 48 -7.77 -10.44 -2.47
C ALA A 48 -8.37 -9.45 -1.45
N LEU A 49 -7.76 -9.36 -0.27
CA LEU A 49 -8.05 -8.31 0.71
C LEU A 49 -7.74 -6.93 0.12
N VAL A 50 -8.70 -6.00 0.18
CA VAL A 50 -8.57 -4.62 -0.30
C VAL A 50 -8.68 -3.64 0.88
N LEU A 51 -7.70 -2.76 1.03
CA LEU A 51 -7.67 -1.66 1.99
C LEU A 51 -7.93 -0.34 1.29
N LYS A 52 -8.92 0.43 1.76
CA LYS A 52 -9.15 1.79 1.27
C LYS A 52 -8.27 2.76 2.06
N ALA A 53 -7.66 3.72 1.37
CA ALA A 53 -6.87 4.75 2.04
C ALA A 53 -7.75 5.59 2.99
N GLY A 54 -7.27 5.82 4.21
CA GLY A 54 -8.03 6.37 5.32
C GLY A 54 -8.73 5.35 6.22
N GLN A 55 -8.59 4.04 5.94
CA GLN A 55 -9.07 2.97 6.83
C GLN A 55 -7.97 2.54 7.82
N ASP A 56 -8.38 2.29 9.06
CA ASP A 56 -7.48 1.82 10.11
C ASP A 56 -7.13 0.34 9.94
N SER A 57 -5.83 0.05 10.04
CA SER A 57 -5.26 -1.30 10.06
C SER A 57 -4.39 -1.44 11.30
N ILE A 58 -4.25 -2.65 11.82
CA ILE A 58 -3.42 -2.93 13.01
C ILE A 58 -2.22 -3.74 12.56
N VAL A 59 -1.03 -3.19 12.69
CA VAL A 59 0.22 -3.90 12.44
C VAL A 59 0.80 -4.39 13.76
N LYS A 60 1.16 -5.67 13.81
CA LYS A 60 1.84 -6.29 14.96
C LYS A 60 3.16 -6.88 14.52
N TRP A 61 4.20 -6.68 15.30
CA TRP A 61 5.49 -7.35 15.08
C TRP A 61 6.09 -7.81 16.40
N SER A 62 6.83 -8.91 16.33
CA SER A 62 7.55 -9.48 17.46
C SER A 62 8.80 -10.19 16.95
N LEU A 63 9.77 -10.40 17.83
CA LEU A 63 10.88 -11.30 17.54
C LEU A 63 10.35 -12.74 17.38
N ASN A 64 10.94 -13.50 16.47
CA ASN A 64 10.61 -14.92 16.34
C ASN A 64 11.22 -15.70 17.51
N THR A 65 10.41 -16.46 18.24
CA THR A 65 10.82 -17.25 19.41
C THR A 65 11.79 -18.40 19.08
N THR A 66 11.97 -18.70 17.80
CA THR A 66 12.90 -19.72 17.29
C THR A 66 14.33 -19.18 17.17
N VAL A 67 14.53 -17.86 17.25
CA VAL A 67 15.83 -17.21 17.12
C VAL A 67 16.57 -17.30 18.46
N ALA A 68 17.88 -17.51 18.42
CA ALA A 68 18.69 -17.65 19.63
C ALA A 68 18.62 -16.38 20.50
N PRO A 69 18.52 -16.52 21.84
CA PRO A 69 18.51 -15.37 22.74
C PRO A 69 19.81 -14.55 22.58
N GLY A 70 19.69 -13.23 22.46
CA GLY A 70 20.82 -12.31 22.25
C GLY A 70 21.10 -11.93 20.80
N THR A 71 20.38 -12.51 19.83
CA THR A 71 20.48 -12.11 18.40
C THR A 71 20.02 -10.66 18.18
N ASP A 72 19.12 -10.18 19.03
CA ASP A 72 18.58 -8.84 19.03
C ASP A 72 19.42 -7.79 19.79
N SER A 73 20.61 -8.17 20.27
CA SER A 73 21.51 -7.27 21.00
C SER A 73 21.90 -6.02 20.21
N ALA A 74 21.95 -6.13 18.87
CA ALA A 74 22.22 -5.02 17.96
C ALA A 74 20.99 -4.18 17.62
N TYR A 75 19.77 -4.60 18.00
CA TYR A 75 18.53 -3.94 17.60
C TYR A 75 18.24 -2.75 18.51
N LYS A 76 18.12 -1.57 17.90
CA LYS A 76 17.81 -0.32 18.61
C LYS A 76 16.50 0.27 18.14
N MET A 77 16.27 0.24 16.83
CA MET A 77 15.09 0.80 16.18
C MET A 77 14.39 -0.25 15.33
N MET A 78 13.07 -0.18 15.29
CA MET A 78 12.20 -1.00 14.46
C MET A 78 11.48 -0.09 13.47
N VAL A 79 11.65 -0.39 12.19
CA VAL A 79 11.02 0.38 11.10
C VAL A 79 10.14 -0.56 10.30
N VAL A 80 8.84 -0.30 10.30
CA VAL A 80 7.88 -1.08 9.52
C VAL A 80 7.52 -0.29 8.28
N LYS A 81 7.67 -0.93 7.11
CA LYS A 81 7.42 -0.32 5.80
C LYS A 81 6.43 -1.14 4.99
N LEU A 82 5.73 -0.44 4.11
CA LEU A 82 4.88 -1.00 3.08
C LEU A 82 5.70 -1.22 1.80
N CYS A 83 5.62 -2.42 1.24
CA CYS A 83 6.46 -2.88 0.14
C CYS A 83 5.63 -3.35 -1.05
N TYR A 84 6.01 -2.96 -2.27
CA TYR A 84 5.30 -3.37 -3.49
C TYR A 84 5.46 -4.87 -3.78
N ALA A 85 4.35 -5.57 -4.00
CA ALA A 85 4.36 -6.96 -4.47
C ALA A 85 4.89 -7.05 -5.91
N PRO A 86 5.49 -8.18 -6.34
CA PRO A 86 6.04 -8.34 -7.70
C PRO A 86 5.05 -7.98 -8.82
N VAL A 87 3.77 -8.31 -8.63
CA VAL A 87 2.68 -7.97 -9.56
C VAL A 87 2.55 -6.45 -9.80
N SER A 88 2.88 -5.64 -8.80
CA SER A 88 2.84 -4.17 -8.83
C SER A 88 4.16 -3.51 -9.25
N GLN A 89 5.22 -4.31 -9.45
CA GLN A 89 6.55 -3.86 -9.85
C GLN A 89 6.79 -3.95 -11.37
N LYS A 90 5.96 -4.72 -12.09
CA LYS A 90 6.08 -4.91 -13.54
C LYS A 90 6.10 -3.56 -14.26
N ASP A 91 7.11 -3.36 -15.11
CA ASP A 91 7.34 -2.15 -15.92
C ASP A 91 7.51 -0.84 -15.11
N ARG A 92 7.78 -0.94 -13.80
CA ARG A 92 7.98 0.21 -12.90
C ARG A 92 9.34 0.09 -12.23
N GLY A 93 10.42 0.44 -12.94
CA GLY A 93 11.80 0.34 -12.45
C GLY A 93 12.07 1.08 -11.13
N TRP A 94 11.27 2.10 -10.81
CA TRP A 94 11.33 2.82 -9.53
C TRP A 94 10.79 2.03 -8.33
N ARG A 95 10.16 0.85 -8.53
CA ARG A 95 9.65 -0.07 -7.49
C ARG A 95 10.44 -1.39 -7.41
N LYS A 96 11.59 -1.48 -8.10
CA LYS A 96 12.33 -2.74 -8.28
C LYS A 96 12.97 -3.22 -6.97
N THR A 97 12.81 -4.51 -6.67
CA THR A 97 13.57 -5.17 -5.61
C THR A 97 15.03 -5.35 -6.01
N VAL A 98 15.93 -4.96 -5.11
CA VAL A 98 17.37 -5.22 -5.18
C VAL A 98 17.79 -5.92 -3.89
N ASP A 99 18.70 -6.89 -3.97
CA ASP A 99 19.18 -7.64 -2.80
C ASP A 99 19.94 -6.74 -1.81
N ASP A 100 20.60 -5.70 -2.33
CA ASP A 100 21.19 -4.64 -1.52
C ASP A 100 20.09 -3.76 -0.92
N LEU A 101 19.86 -3.91 0.38
CA LEU A 101 18.87 -3.16 1.16
C LEU A 101 19.05 -1.63 1.12
N LYS A 102 20.25 -1.14 0.79
CA LYS A 102 20.50 0.31 0.61
C LYS A 102 19.96 0.82 -0.74
N LYS A 103 19.85 -0.07 -1.72
CA LYS A 103 19.37 0.23 -3.09
C LYS A 103 17.95 -0.28 -3.34
N ASP A 104 17.39 -1.05 -2.41
CA ASP A 104 16.05 -1.60 -2.51
C ASP A 104 15.00 -0.48 -2.50
N LYS A 105 14.31 -0.30 -3.64
CA LYS A 105 13.21 0.66 -3.80
C LYS A 105 11.84 0.01 -3.63
N THR A 106 11.78 -1.26 -3.19
CA THR A 106 10.51 -1.97 -3.03
C THR A 106 9.65 -1.37 -1.92
N CYS A 107 10.28 -0.92 -0.84
CA CYS A 107 9.62 -0.46 0.38
C CYS A 107 9.82 1.05 0.53
N GLN A 108 8.80 1.83 0.18
CA GLN A 108 8.90 3.29 0.10
C GLN A 108 8.08 4.02 1.15
N HIS A 109 7.01 3.40 1.64
CA HIS A 109 6.09 4.05 2.57
C HIS A 109 6.35 3.51 3.96
N ASP A 110 6.56 4.43 4.90
CA ASP A 110 6.80 4.09 6.30
C ASP A 110 5.46 4.01 7.03
N ILE A 111 5.28 2.93 7.80
CA ILE A 111 4.09 2.71 8.62
C ILE A 111 4.38 3.23 10.04
N VAL A 112 5.49 2.79 10.61
CA VAL A 112 5.91 3.19 11.97
C VAL A 112 7.40 3.01 12.13
N THR A 113 8.00 3.94 12.86
CA THR A 113 9.37 3.86 13.37
C THR A 113 9.30 3.95 14.88
N SER A 114 9.73 2.91 15.58
CA SER A 114 9.70 2.85 17.04
C SER A 114 11.02 2.32 17.58
N GLN A 115 11.26 2.52 18.88
CA GLN A 115 12.35 1.82 19.56
C GLN A 115 12.07 0.31 19.56
N TYR A 116 13.13 -0.49 19.50
CA TYR A 116 13.03 -1.94 19.60
C TYR A 116 12.64 -2.33 21.03
N SER A 117 11.60 -3.17 21.13
CA SER A 117 11.25 -3.88 22.36
C SER A 117 11.12 -5.37 22.04
N PRO A 118 11.68 -6.26 22.86
CA PRO A 118 11.54 -7.70 22.69
C PRO A 118 10.11 -8.20 22.95
N SER A 119 9.25 -7.40 23.60
CA SER A 119 7.82 -7.71 23.73
C SER A 119 7.08 -7.52 22.40
N SER A 120 5.94 -8.21 22.24
CA SER A 120 5.09 -8.03 21.05
C SER A 120 4.59 -6.60 20.96
N ASN A 121 4.98 -5.88 19.90
CA ASN A 121 4.57 -4.51 19.66
C ASN A 121 3.32 -4.50 18.78
N THR A 122 2.36 -3.66 19.14
CA THR A 122 1.13 -3.43 18.36
C THR A 122 1.05 -1.95 18.03
N TYR A 123 0.80 -1.65 16.76
CA TYR A 123 0.62 -0.29 16.28
C TYR A 123 -0.61 -0.22 15.38
N THR A 124 -1.51 0.69 15.69
CA THR A 124 -2.64 1.01 14.80
C THR A 124 -2.16 2.01 13.77
N TRP A 125 -2.21 1.61 12.51
CA TRP A 125 -1.80 2.40 11.35
C TRP A 125 -2.98 2.66 10.43
N THR A 126 -3.23 3.92 10.13
CA THR A 126 -4.19 4.32 9.09
C THR A 126 -3.48 4.42 7.76
N VAL A 127 -4.02 3.79 6.71
CA VAL A 127 -3.44 3.88 5.37
C VAL A 127 -3.43 5.33 4.91
N ALA A 128 -2.24 5.89 4.71
CA ALA A 128 -2.08 7.29 4.35
C ALA A 128 -2.64 7.59 2.95
N ARG A 129 -3.07 8.85 2.76
CA ARG A 129 -3.78 9.32 1.55
C ARG A 129 -2.88 9.32 0.30
N ASP A 130 -1.57 9.37 0.48
CA ASP A 130 -0.50 9.39 -0.52
C ASP A 130 -0.07 7.98 -0.99
N VAL A 131 -0.52 6.92 -0.34
CA VAL A 131 -0.23 5.54 -0.75
C VAL A 131 -0.99 5.23 -2.05
N PRO A 132 -0.30 4.95 -3.17
CA PRO A 132 -0.95 4.74 -4.45
C PRO A 132 -1.63 3.37 -4.53
N THR A 133 -2.62 3.25 -5.42
CA THR A 133 -3.33 1.99 -5.66
C THR A 133 -2.37 0.93 -6.21
N ALA A 134 -2.10 -0.11 -5.42
CA ALA A 134 -1.25 -1.24 -5.81
C ALA A 134 -1.43 -2.41 -4.84
N THR A 135 -0.86 -3.56 -5.17
CA THR A 135 -0.72 -4.71 -4.28
C THR A 135 0.58 -4.61 -3.48
N TYR A 136 0.47 -4.80 -2.17
CA TYR A 136 1.54 -4.63 -1.18
C TYR A 136 1.67 -5.83 -0.24
N PHE A 137 2.81 -5.87 0.45
CA PHE A 137 3.07 -6.66 1.65
C PHE A 137 3.77 -5.78 2.69
N VAL A 138 3.77 -6.20 3.96
CA VAL A 138 4.47 -5.46 5.03
C VAL A 138 5.81 -6.09 5.30
N ARG A 139 6.83 -5.26 5.51
CA ARG A 139 8.16 -5.67 5.95
C ARG A 139 8.62 -4.81 7.12
N SER A 140 9.08 -5.45 8.19
CA SER A 140 9.79 -4.79 9.28
C SER A 140 11.29 -4.88 9.05
N TYR A 141 12.01 -3.87 9.52
CA TYR A 141 13.45 -3.79 9.57
C TYR A 141 13.87 -3.53 11.01
N ALA A 142 14.90 -4.22 11.46
CA ALA A 142 15.63 -3.85 12.67
C ALA A 142 16.86 -3.03 12.26
N GLU A 143 17.02 -1.88 12.91
CA GLU A 143 18.14 -0.97 12.72
C GLU A 143 18.97 -0.89 14.01
N ASN A 144 20.28 -0.74 13.82
CA ASN A 144 21.24 -0.55 14.90
C ASN A 144 21.38 0.94 15.29
N ALA A 145 22.33 1.27 16.17
CA ALA A 145 22.55 2.64 16.63
C ALA A 145 22.96 3.60 15.50
N GLU A 146 23.59 3.08 14.45
CA GLU A 146 24.02 3.82 13.26
C GLU A 146 22.92 3.92 12.18
N LEU A 147 21.67 3.55 12.51
CA LEU A 147 20.52 3.51 11.57
C LEU A 147 20.76 2.58 10.36
N VAL A 148 21.59 1.55 10.55
CA VAL A 148 21.85 0.52 9.55
C VAL A 148 20.91 -0.64 9.78
N LYS A 149 20.19 -1.03 8.71
CA LYS A 149 19.32 -2.20 8.70
C LYS A 149 20.16 -3.46 8.88
N VAL A 150 20.01 -4.13 10.02
CA VAL A 150 20.75 -5.34 10.38
C VAL A 150 19.92 -6.61 10.20
N ALA A 151 18.60 -6.52 10.27
CA ALA A 151 17.69 -7.62 10.02
C ALA A 151 16.35 -7.16 9.44
N PHE A 152 15.57 -8.09 8.89
CA PHE A 152 14.22 -7.83 8.41
C PHE A 152 13.29 -9.02 8.65
N GLY A 153 11.99 -8.75 8.70
CA GLY A 153 10.91 -9.73 8.66
C GLY A 153 9.82 -9.27 7.72
N GLN A 154 9.08 -10.18 7.11
CA GLN A 154 8.05 -9.82 6.12
C GLN A 154 6.83 -10.74 6.22
N THR A 155 5.66 -10.22 5.86
CA THR A 155 4.39 -10.95 5.91
C THR A 155 4.19 -11.91 4.74
N THR A 156 5.14 -12.01 3.81
CA THR A 156 5.02 -12.79 2.56
C THR A 156 6.16 -13.80 2.44
N ASP A 157 5.96 -14.83 1.61
CA ASP A 157 6.96 -15.87 1.32
C ASP A 157 8.17 -15.31 0.55
N SER A 158 9.21 -16.14 0.41
CA SER A 158 10.41 -15.76 -0.35
C SER A 158 10.11 -15.37 -1.79
N ASN A 159 9.10 -15.98 -2.42
CA ASN A 159 8.66 -15.66 -3.78
C ASN A 159 7.67 -14.49 -3.83
N LYS A 160 7.27 -13.94 -2.67
CA LYS A 160 6.36 -12.79 -2.53
C LYS A 160 5.01 -12.99 -3.22
N THR A 161 4.43 -14.18 -3.06
CA THR A 161 3.19 -14.60 -3.73
C THR A 161 2.00 -14.77 -2.78
N THR A 162 2.26 -14.86 -1.48
CA THR A 162 1.26 -15.15 -0.45
C THR A 162 1.06 -13.96 0.48
N ASN A 163 -0.10 -13.88 1.13
CA ASN A 163 -0.45 -12.81 2.11
C ASN A 163 -0.29 -11.39 1.57
N LEU A 164 -0.61 -11.20 0.29
CA LEU A 164 -0.63 -9.90 -0.35
C LEU A 164 -1.99 -9.24 -0.12
N PHE A 165 -2.01 -7.91 0.00
CA PHE A 165 -3.23 -7.12 0.06
C PHE A 165 -3.15 -5.97 -0.93
N GLN A 166 -4.29 -5.55 -1.44
CA GLN A 166 -4.39 -4.40 -2.32
C GLN A 166 -4.70 -3.16 -1.51
N VAL A 167 -4.01 -2.06 -1.76
CA VAL A 167 -4.43 -0.74 -1.29
C VAL A 167 -5.11 -0.03 -2.45
N GLN A 168 -6.27 0.58 -2.20
CA GLN A 168 -6.91 1.54 -3.07
C GLN A 168 -6.67 2.95 -2.54
N ALA A 169 -5.92 3.74 -3.31
CA ALA A 169 -5.79 5.16 -3.06
C ALA A 169 -7.14 5.87 -3.22
N ILE A 170 -7.29 7.03 -2.61
CA ILE A 170 -8.43 7.90 -2.90
C ILE A 170 -8.18 8.52 -4.26
N SER A 171 -9.12 8.28 -5.18
CA SER A 171 -9.10 9.00 -6.43
C SER A 171 -9.31 10.49 -6.14
N GLY A 172 -8.30 11.32 -6.43
CA GLY A 172 -8.46 12.77 -6.50
C GLY A 172 -9.39 13.23 -7.63
N ARG A 173 -9.85 12.30 -8.47
CA ARG A 173 -10.90 12.53 -9.48
C ARG A 173 -12.25 12.58 -8.78
N HIS A 174 -12.59 13.74 -8.26
CA HIS A 174 -13.94 13.99 -7.77
C HIS A 174 -14.94 13.90 -8.94
N VAL A 175 -16.07 13.25 -8.71
CA VAL A 175 -17.17 13.13 -9.72
C VAL A 175 -17.58 14.52 -10.25
N SER A 176 -17.44 15.56 -9.42
CA SER A 176 -17.66 16.96 -9.82
C SER A 176 -16.78 17.41 -10.99
N LEU A 177 -15.53 16.97 -11.07
CA LEU A 177 -14.60 17.33 -12.15
C LEU A 177 -14.99 16.63 -13.47
N ASP A 178 -15.48 15.39 -13.39
CA ASP A 178 -16.01 14.70 -14.57
C ASP A 178 -17.29 15.36 -15.10
N ILE A 179 -18.19 15.76 -14.19
CA ILE A 179 -19.42 16.48 -14.57
C ILE A 179 -19.09 17.82 -15.22
N SER A 180 -18.15 18.60 -14.66
CA SER A 180 -17.79 19.91 -15.22
C SER A 180 -17.11 19.78 -16.59
N ALA A 181 -16.26 18.76 -16.79
CA ALA A 181 -15.65 18.47 -18.07
C ALA A 181 -16.69 18.16 -19.16
N ILE A 182 -17.72 17.38 -18.81
CA ILE A 182 -18.84 17.08 -19.71
C ILE A 182 -19.60 18.37 -20.06
N CYS A 183 -19.97 19.17 -19.06
CA CYS A 183 -20.69 20.44 -19.29
C CYS A 183 -19.91 21.42 -20.19
N PHE A 184 -18.61 21.62 -19.94
CA PHE A 184 -17.79 22.52 -20.75
C PHE A 184 -17.59 22.01 -22.18
N SER A 185 -17.45 20.70 -22.37
CA SER A 185 -17.38 20.12 -23.72
C SER A 185 -18.67 20.34 -24.51
N ALA A 186 -19.83 20.11 -23.91
CA ALA A 186 -21.12 20.36 -24.52
C ALA A 186 -21.33 21.85 -24.85
N PHE A 187 -20.98 22.75 -23.92
CA PHE A 187 -21.08 24.19 -24.13
C PHE A 187 -20.19 24.67 -25.30
N SER A 188 -18.98 24.13 -25.43
CA SER A 188 -18.08 24.47 -26.54
C SER A 188 -18.67 24.08 -27.90
N ILE A 189 -19.34 22.93 -28.00
CA ILE A 189 -19.95 22.48 -29.25
C ILE A 189 -21.19 23.35 -29.56
N LEU A 190 -22.05 23.58 -28.56
CA LEU A 190 -23.27 24.37 -28.74
C LEU A 190 -22.98 25.84 -29.09
N SER A 191 -21.98 26.44 -28.47
CA SER A 191 -21.57 27.81 -28.80
C SER A 191 -21.03 27.94 -30.22
N LEU A 192 -20.27 26.95 -30.70
CA LEU A 192 -19.79 26.90 -32.08
C LEU A 192 -20.96 26.79 -33.09
N PHE A 193 -21.91 25.88 -32.83
CA PHE A 193 -23.11 25.77 -33.67
C PHE A 193 -23.98 27.03 -33.64
N GLY A 194 -24.14 27.64 -32.46
CA GLY A 194 -24.85 28.91 -32.30
C GLY A 194 -24.20 30.04 -33.10
N PHE A 195 -22.87 30.13 -33.08
CA PHE A 195 -22.12 31.11 -33.86
C PHE A 195 -22.34 30.92 -35.37
N PHE A 196 -22.20 29.71 -35.89
CA PHE A 196 -22.46 29.43 -37.31
C PHE A 196 -23.91 29.73 -37.73
N PHE A 197 -24.89 29.45 -36.86
CA PHE A 197 -26.29 29.73 -37.15
C PHE A 197 -26.58 31.24 -37.20
N MET A 198 -26.00 32.02 -36.27
CA MET A 198 -26.10 33.48 -36.30
C MET A 198 -25.44 34.09 -37.54
N GLU A 199 -24.24 33.63 -37.91
CA GLU A 199 -23.55 34.03 -39.15
C GLU A 199 -24.43 33.78 -40.38
N LYS A 200 -25.03 32.58 -40.49
CA LYS A 200 -25.96 32.24 -41.58
C LYS A 200 -27.18 33.17 -41.63
N ARG A 201 -27.73 33.57 -40.47
CA ARG A 201 -28.87 34.51 -40.42
C ARG A 201 -28.46 35.93 -40.80
N LYS A 202 -27.30 36.41 -40.32
CA LYS A 202 -26.80 37.74 -40.69
C LYS A 202 -26.42 37.84 -42.17
N ALA A 203 -25.81 36.79 -42.73
CA ALA A 203 -25.51 36.72 -44.17
C ALA A 203 -26.78 36.82 -45.03
N LYS A 204 -27.86 36.14 -44.63
CA LYS A 204 -29.16 36.24 -45.35
C LYS A 204 -29.81 37.62 -45.20
N ALA A 205 -29.70 38.26 -44.04
CA ALA A 205 -30.26 39.60 -43.81
C ALA A 205 -29.51 40.70 -44.59
N SER A 206 -28.19 40.56 -44.78
CA SER A 206 -27.39 41.52 -45.57
C SER A 206 -27.63 41.43 -47.07
N GLN A 207 -28.06 40.28 -47.59
CA GLN A 207 -28.37 40.07 -49.01
C GLN A 207 -29.77 40.60 -49.40
N GLN A 208 -30.58 41.01 -48.42
CA GLN A 208 -31.95 41.48 -48.61
C GLN A 208 -32.08 43.02 -48.44
N LYS A 209 -30.95 43.73 -48.35
CA LYS A 209 -30.86 45.20 -48.33
C LYS A 209 -30.19 45.67 -49.60
#